data_AF-A0A955K414-F1
#
_entry.id   AF-A0A955K414-F1
#
_cell.length_a   1.000
_cell.length_b   1.000
_cell.length_c   1.000
_cell.angle_alpha   90.00
_cell.angle_beta   90.00
_cell.angle_gamma   90.00
#
_symmetry.space_group_name_H-M   'P 1'
#
loop_
_entity.id
_entity.type
_entity.pdbx_description
1 polymer ?
#
loop_
_entity_poly.entity_id
_entity_poly.type
_entity_poly.pdbx_seq_one_letter_code
_entity_poly.pdbx_strand_id
1 'polypeptide(L)'
;MPKQSSLELAKEIGDKIHGINLVAPGWLARGTSANEAQLLVLRKSVALLVEALAKQKTYSEVMERYEALVGAVDVAGITGLIGENELSDYYKLVDELWVIIEKERRINGIWNYGSQKRANFSARW
;
A
#
# COMPACT_ATOMS: atom_id res chain seq x y z
N MET A 1 -24.22 -14.77 -5.01
CA MET A 1 -22.75 -14.81 -5.15
C MET A 1 -22.15 -14.86 -3.75
N PRO A 2 -21.22 -15.79 -3.44
CA PRO A 2 -20.51 -15.75 -2.16
C PRO A 2 -19.79 -14.40 -2.06
N LYS A 3 -20.03 -13.65 -0.98
CA LYS A 3 -19.31 -12.39 -0.73
C LYS A 3 -17.88 -12.78 -0.36
N GLN A 4 -16.95 -12.62 -1.30
CA GLN A 4 -15.52 -12.78 -1.04
C GLN A 4 -15.14 -11.92 0.17
N SER A 5 -14.40 -12.48 1.11
CA SER A 5 -14.06 -11.77 2.34
C SER A 5 -13.10 -10.61 2.03
N SER A 6 -13.20 -9.51 2.77
CA SER A 6 -12.32 -8.34 2.57
C SER A 6 -10.83 -8.67 2.72
N LEU A 7 -10.50 -9.71 3.50
CA LEU A 7 -9.15 -10.21 3.65
C LEU A 7 -8.64 -10.94 2.40
N GLU A 8 -9.48 -11.75 1.76
CA GLU A 8 -9.13 -12.41 0.50
C GLU A 8 -8.89 -11.37 -0.60
N LEU A 9 -9.71 -10.32 -0.65
CA LEU A 9 -9.51 -9.21 -1.58
C LEU A 9 -8.20 -8.44 -1.30
N ALA A 10 -7.88 -8.17 -0.04
CA ALA A 10 -6.64 -7.49 0.33
C ALA A 10 -5.40 -8.32 -0.02
N LYS A 11 -5.46 -9.64 0.17
CA LYS A 11 -4.39 -10.57 -0.25
C LYS A 11 -4.23 -10.58 -1.76
N GLU A 12 -5.33 -10.67 -2.51
CA GLU A 12 -5.32 -10.63 -3.97
C GLU A 12 -4.69 -9.33 -4.50
N ILE A 13 -5.02 -8.18 -3.90
CA ILE A 13 -4.39 -6.90 -4.26
C ILE A 13 -2.91 -6.90 -3.88
N GLY A 14 -2.52 -7.43 -2.72
CA GLY A 14 -1.13 -7.61 -2.34
C GLY A 14 -0.35 -8.43 -3.38
N ASP A 15 -0.92 -9.54 -3.83
CA ASP A 15 -0.33 -10.40 -4.86
C ASP A 15 -0.23 -9.68 -6.22
N LYS A 16 -1.25 -8.90 -6.61
CA LYS A 16 -1.21 -8.05 -7.81
C LYS A 16 -0.09 -7.03 -7.74
N ILE A 17 0.08 -6.36 -6.60
CA ILE A 17 1.16 -5.40 -6.38
C ILE A 17 2.54 -6.10 -6.49
N HIS A 18 2.68 -7.28 -5.89
CA HIS A 18 3.89 -8.10 -6.01
C HIS A 18 4.18 -8.52 -7.47
N GLY A 19 3.15 -8.69 -8.29
CA GLY A 19 3.22 -9.04 -9.70
C GLY A 19 3.51 -7.89 -10.66
N ILE A 20 3.46 -6.61 -10.21
CA ILE A 20 3.82 -5.48 -11.08
C ILE A 20 5.32 -5.51 -11.34
N ASN A 21 5.69 -5.54 -12.61
CA ASN A 21 7.08 -5.53 -13.06
C ASN A 21 7.77 -4.23 -12.63
N LEU A 22 8.84 -4.38 -11.87
CA LEU A 22 9.71 -3.27 -11.50
C LEU A 22 10.71 -3.10 -12.62
N VAL A 23 10.47 -2.13 -13.49
CA VAL A 23 11.44 -1.74 -14.50
C VAL A 23 12.51 -0.95 -13.78
N ALA A 24 13.59 -1.60 -13.34
CA ALA A 24 14.84 -0.88 -13.20
C ALA A 24 15.32 -0.64 -14.65
N PRO A 25 15.17 0.56 -15.25
CA PRO A 25 15.76 0.82 -16.56
C PRO A 25 17.22 0.39 -16.55
N GLY A 26 17.73 -0.20 -17.64
CA GLY A 26 19.02 -0.91 -17.65
C GLY A 26 20.25 -0.10 -17.18
N TRP A 27 20.11 1.22 -17.01
CA TRP A 27 21.10 2.09 -16.36
C TRP A 27 21.03 2.09 -14.82
N LEU A 28 19.90 1.74 -14.21
CA LEU A 28 19.72 1.48 -12.76
C LEU A 28 20.18 0.07 -12.35
N ALA A 29 20.15 -0.91 -13.26
CA ALA A 29 20.67 -2.26 -13.02
C ALA A 29 22.21 -2.28 -12.82
N ARG A 30 22.89 -1.20 -13.20
CA ARG A 30 24.33 -0.96 -12.95
C ARG A 30 24.52 0.18 -11.95
N GLY A 31 24.05 0.00 -10.73
CA GLY A 31 24.52 0.80 -9.59
C GLY A 31 23.42 1.55 -8.84
N THR A 32 22.99 1.00 -7.72
CA THR A 32 23.32 1.44 -6.36
C THR A 32 22.46 0.63 -5.39
N SER A 33 23.03 0.16 -4.29
CA SER A 33 22.31 -0.56 -3.22
C SER A 33 21.06 0.17 -2.70
N ALA A 34 20.98 1.49 -2.90
CA ALA A 34 19.83 2.32 -2.56
C ALA A 34 18.56 1.94 -3.34
N ASN A 35 18.67 1.67 -4.65
CA ASN A 35 17.52 1.38 -5.50
C ASN A 35 16.91 0.00 -5.20
N GLU A 36 17.77 -1.01 -5.02
CA GLU A 36 17.35 -2.33 -4.54
C GLU A 36 16.74 -2.27 -3.13
N ALA A 37 17.28 -1.41 -2.26
CA ALA A 37 16.72 -1.19 -0.94
C ALA A 37 15.32 -0.55 -1.02
N GLN A 38 15.08 0.42 -1.91
CA GLN A 38 13.76 1.03 -2.09
C GLN A 38 12.74 0.04 -2.66
N LEU A 39 13.14 -0.79 -3.63
CA LEU A 39 12.31 -1.88 -4.16
C LEU A 39 11.93 -2.88 -3.05
N LEU A 40 12.87 -3.20 -2.17
CA LEU A 40 12.62 -4.06 -1.02
C LEU A 40 11.69 -3.41 0.01
N VAL A 41 11.83 -2.10 0.26
CA VAL A 41 10.94 -1.33 1.15
C VAL A 41 9.52 -1.36 0.61
N LEU A 42 9.32 -1.09 -0.67
CA LEU A 42 8.00 -1.12 -1.30
C LEU A 42 7.30 -2.47 -1.12
N ARG A 43 7.99 -3.57 -1.44
CA ARG A 43 7.46 -4.94 -1.26
C ARG A 43 7.13 -5.25 0.21
N LYS A 44 8.01 -4.83 1.13
CA LYS A 44 7.77 -5.02 2.57
C LYS A 44 6.56 -4.24 3.06
N SER A 45 6.36 -3.00 2.60
CA SER A 45 5.21 -2.17 3.00
C SER A 45 3.88 -2.81 2.61
N VAL A 46 3.80 -3.41 1.41
CA VAL A 46 2.61 -4.16 0.96
C VAL A 46 2.34 -5.35 1.87
N ALA A 47 3.34 -6.19 2.09
CA ALA A 47 3.22 -7.37 2.94
C ALA A 47 2.79 -7.02 4.37
N LEU A 48 3.37 -5.97 4.95
CA LEU A 48 3.05 -5.51 6.30
C LEU A 48 1.63 -4.96 6.41
N LEU A 49 1.12 -4.28 5.37
CA LEU A 49 -0.25 -3.80 5.35
C LEU A 49 -1.26 -4.96 5.27
N VAL A 50 -1.01 -5.93 4.37
CA VAL A 50 -1.86 -7.14 4.26
C VAL A 50 -1.83 -7.94 5.55
N GLU A 51 -0.66 -8.08 6.18
CA GLU A 51 -0.52 -8.74 7.48
C GLU A 51 -1.27 -8.00 8.59
N ALA A 52 -1.21 -6.66 8.61
CA ALA A 52 -1.94 -5.84 9.59
C ALA A 52 -3.46 -6.03 9.45
N LEU A 53 -3.97 -6.07 8.22
CA LEU A 53 -5.37 -6.39 7.93
C LEU A 53 -5.72 -7.82 8.38
N ALA A 54 -4.87 -8.80 8.08
CA ALA A 54 -5.08 -10.21 8.45
C ALA A 54 -5.13 -10.43 9.97
N LYS A 55 -4.24 -9.77 10.70
CA LYS A 55 -4.11 -9.89 12.15
C LYS A 55 -5.12 -9.08 12.93
N GLN A 56 -6.02 -8.38 12.24
CA GLN A 56 -6.94 -7.43 12.85
C GLN A 56 -6.16 -6.47 13.79
N LYS A 57 -5.11 -5.81 13.26
CA LYS A 57 -4.33 -4.73 13.92
C LYS A 57 -5.02 -3.38 13.88
N THR A 58 -4.98 -2.60 14.97
CA THR A 58 -5.76 -1.36 15.13
C THR A 58 -5.73 -0.46 13.89
N TYR A 59 -6.80 0.29 13.62
CA TYR A 59 -6.84 1.20 12.46
C TYR A 59 -5.69 2.18 12.45
N SER A 60 -5.20 2.62 13.61
CA SER A 60 -3.98 3.41 13.69
C SER A 60 -2.77 2.67 13.12
N GLU A 61 -2.55 1.41 13.51
CA GLU A 61 -1.48 0.58 12.96
C GLU A 61 -1.67 0.30 11.47
N VAL A 62 -2.90 0.00 11.02
CA VAL A 62 -3.21 -0.22 9.60
C VAL A 62 -2.95 1.05 8.77
N MET A 63 -3.34 2.21 9.29
CA MET A 63 -3.11 3.50 8.64
C MET A 63 -1.62 3.87 8.59
N GLU A 64 -0.86 3.60 9.65
CA GLU A 64 0.60 3.78 9.63
C GLU A 64 1.25 2.92 8.53
N ARG A 65 0.81 1.67 8.37
CA ARG A 65 1.29 0.80 7.28
C ARG A 65 0.83 1.29 5.90
N TYR A 66 -0.39 1.81 5.79
CA TYR A 66 -0.91 2.37 4.55
C TYR A 66 -0.14 3.62 4.12
N GLU A 67 0.12 4.56 5.03
CA GLU A 67 0.92 5.74 4.77
C GLU A 67 2.36 5.38 4.37
N ALA A 68 2.96 4.37 5.02
CA ALA A 68 4.27 3.85 4.64
C ALA A 68 4.28 3.20 3.24
N LEU A 69 3.17 2.58 2.81
CA LEU A 69 3.02 2.06 1.46
C LEU A 69 2.93 3.20 0.44
N VAL A 70 2.07 4.18 0.67
CA VAL A 70 1.93 5.37 -0.21
C VAL A 70 3.29 6.06 -0.38
N GLY A 71 3.99 6.34 0.73
CA GLY A 71 5.32 6.96 0.66
C GLY A 71 6.34 6.12 -0.10
N ALA A 72 6.29 4.79 -0.01
CA ALA A 72 7.17 3.92 -0.79
C ALA A 72 6.85 3.95 -2.29
N VAL A 73 5.57 4.05 -2.66
CA VAL A 73 5.13 4.21 -4.06
C VAL A 73 5.60 5.55 -4.62
N ASP A 74 5.41 6.64 -3.88
CA ASP A 74 5.85 7.99 -4.28
C ASP A 74 7.37 8.02 -4.53
N VAL A 75 8.15 7.45 -3.61
CA VAL A 75 9.60 7.36 -3.74
C VAL A 75 9.97 6.52 -4.96
N ALA A 76 9.31 5.39 -5.19
CA ALA A 76 9.57 4.53 -6.34
C ALA A 76 9.23 5.20 -7.68
N GLY A 77 8.19 6.04 -7.72
CA GLY A 77 7.85 6.89 -8.86
C GLY A 77 8.88 7.99 -9.12
N ILE A 78 9.25 8.75 -8.10
CA ILE A 78 10.24 9.85 -8.21
C ILE A 78 11.61 9.34 -8.64
N THR A 79 12.01 8.17 -8.14
CA THR A 79 13.31 7.55 -8.46
C THR A 79 13.32 6.84 -9.82
N GLY A 80 12.18 6.75 -10.52
CA GLY A 80 12.08 6.06 -11.81
C GLY A 80 12.31 4.55 -11.70
N LEU A 81 12.07 3.96 -10.52
CA LEU A 81 12.16 2.50 -10.27
C LEU A 81 10.96 1.74 -10.83
N ILE A 82 9.89 2.47 -11.13
CA ILE A 82 8.64 1.98 -11.69
C ILE A 82 8.38 2.83 -12.94
N GLY A 83 8.02 2.20 -14.06
CA GLY A 83 7.60 2.94 -15.24
C GLY A 83 6.31 3.71 -14.99
N GLU A 84 6.03 4.75 -15.78
CA GLU A 84 4.86 5.61 -15.57
C GLU A 84 3.53 4.83 -15.64
N ASN A 85 3.45 3.81 -16.51
CA ASN A 85 2.27 2.96 -16.66
C ASN A 85 2.07 2.08 -15.41
N GLU A 86 3.14 1.46 -14.94
CA GLU A 86 3.15 0.62 -13.75
C GLU A 86 2.86 1.44 -12.49
N LEU A 87 3.35 2.68 -12.41
CA LEU A 87 3.08 3.59 -11.29
C LEU A 87 1.59 3.93 -11.18
N SER A 88 0.93 4.17 -12.32
CA SER A 88 -0.52 4.35 -12.37
C SER A 88 -1.26 3.11 -11.84
N ASP A 89 -0.82 1.91 -12.20
CA ASP A 89 -1.44 0.67 -11.71
C ASP A 89 -1.19 0.45 -10.21
N TYR A 90 -0.03 0.85 -9.69
CA TYR A 90 0.24 0.90 -8.26
C TYR A 90 -0.75 1.79 -7.51
N TYR A 91 -0.99 3.03 -7.99
CA TYR A 91 -1.96 3.92 -7.34
C TYR A 91 -3.38 3.36 -7.34
N LYS A 92 -3.83 2.76 -8.45
CA LYS A 92 -5.15 2.11 -8.50
C LYS A 92 -5.28 1.00 -7.45
N LEU A 93 -4.26 0.15 -7.31
CA LEU A 93 -4.27 -0.93 -6.32
C LEU A 93 -4.20 -0.41 -4.88
N VAL A 94 -3.47 0.67 -4.63
CA VAL A 94 -3.44 1.36 -3.33
C VAL A 94 -4.81 1.97 -3.00
N ASP A 95 -5.51 2.53 -3.98
CA ASP A 95 -6.89 3.02 -3.81
C ASP A 95 -7.86 1.87 -3.50
N GLU A 96 -7.71 0.72 -4.16
CA GLU A 96 -8.51 -0.47 -3.86
C GLU A 96 -8.27 -0.97 -2.42
N LEU A 97 -7.03 -0.96 -1.94
CA LEU A 97 -6.70 -1.27 -0.53
C LEU A 97 -7.35 -0.28 0.44
N TRP A 98 -7.36 1.01 0.10
CA TRP A 98 -8.05 2.03 0.89
C TRP A 98 -9.55 1.76 1.01
N VAL A 99 -10.21 1.40 -0.09
CA VAL A 99 -11.63 1.03 -0.08
C VAL A 99 -11.90 -0.15 0.85
N ILE A 100 -11.01 -1.15 0.85
CA ILE A 100 -11.11 -2.30 1.76
C ILE A 100 -10.96 -1.87 3.22
N ILE A 101 -9.94 -1.06 3.53
CA ILE A 101 -9.70 -0.52 4.88
C ILE A 101 -10.93 0.22 5.39
N GLU A 102 -11.52 1.09 4.58
CA GLU A 102 -12.72 1.86 4.94
C GLU A 102 -13.97 0.98 5.09
N LYS A 103 -14.10 -0.08 4.28
CA LYS A 103 -15.18 -1.07 4.41
C LYS A 103 -15.06 -1.86 5.71
N GLU A 104 -13.86 -2.36 6.03
CA GLU A 104 -13.59 -3.08 7.28
C GLU A 104 -13.80 -2.18 8.50
N ARG A 105 -13.44 -0.89 8.41
CA ARG A 105 -13.75 0.10 9.46
C ARG A 105 -15.25 0.22 9.73
N ARG A 106 -16.10 0.20 8.69
CA ARG A 106 -17.57 0.31 8.84
C ARG A 106 -18.20 -0.97 9.38
N ILE A 107 -17.71 -2.14 8.95
CA ILE A 107 -18.29 -3.44 9.33
C ILE A 107 -17.95 -3.80 10.77
N ASN A 108 -16.70 -3.66 11.16
CA ASN A 108 -16.25 -4.13 12.47
C ASN A 108 -16.54 -3.14 13.60
N GLY A 109 -17.01 -1.92 13.29
CA GLY A 109 -17.41 -0.87 14.26
C GLY A 109 -16.31 -0.39 15.22
N ILE A 110 -15.18 -1.09 15.26
CA ILE A 110 -14.12 -1.00 16.23
C ILE A 110 -12.83 -1.26 15.47
N TRP A 111 -12.33 -0.16 14.96
CA TRP A 111 -10.94 0.11 15.25
C TRP A 111 -10.95 1.40 16.03
N ASN A 112 -10.94 1.30 17.36
CA ASN A 112 -11.02 2.47 18.22
C ASN A 112 -9.99 3.49 17.75
N TYR A 113 -10.50 4.61 17.24
CA TYR A 113 -9.72 5.80 16.99
C TYR A 113 -8.97 6.11 18.28
N GLY A 114 -7.66 5.85 18.30
CA GLY A 114 -6.76 6.63 19.12
C GLY A 114 -7.09 8.08 18.79
N SER A 115 -7.74 8.74 19.73
CA SER A 115 -8.36 10.04 19.59
C SER A 115 -7.42 11.06 18.93
N GLN A 116 -7.96 11.81 17.97
CA GLN A 116 -7.47 13.12 17.50
C GLN A 116 -6.25 13.18 16.56
N LYS A 117 -6.37 12.80 15.27
CA LYS A 117 -5.56 13.43 14.19
C LYS A 117 -6.27 13.60 12.83
N ARG A 118 -7.60 13.52 12.75
CA ARG A 118 -8.33 13.56 11.46
C ARG A 118 -8.73 14.95 10.94
N ALA A 119 -7.96 16.00 11.24
CA ALA A 119 -8.28 17.35 10.76
C ALA A 119 -7.46 17.79 9.52
N ASN A 120 -6.39 17.09 9.13
CA ASN A 120 -5.45 17.64 8.14
C ASN A 120 -5.35 16.90 6.79
N PHE A 121 -6.08 15.80 6.56
CA PHE A 121 -5.91 15.02 5.32
C PHE A 121 -6.82 15.50 4.17
N SER A 122 -8.00 16.05 4.44
CA SER A 122 -8.94 16.51 3.40
C SER A 122 -8.65 17.91 2.84
N ALA A 123 -7.51 18.52 3.19
CA ALA A 123 -7.20 19.90 2.83
C ALA A 123 -6.09 20.03 1.77
N ARG A 124 -5.58 18.91 1.22
CA ARG A 124 -4.44 18.91 0.27
C ARG A 124 -4.76 18.37 -1.12
N TRP A 125 -6.02 18.11 -1.43
CA TRP A 125 -6.49 17.67 -2.76
C TRP A 125 -7.78 18.38 -3.13
#